data_AF-A0A2D7MGA6-F1
#
_entry.id   AF-A0A2D7MGA6-F1
#
_cell.length_a   1.000
_cell.length_b   1.000
_cell.length_c   1.000
_cell.angle_alpha   90.00
_cell.angle_beta   90.00
_cell.angle_gamma   90.00
#
_symmetry.space_group_name_H-M   'P 1'
#
loop_
_entity.id
_entity.type
_entity.pdbx_description
1 polymer ?
#
loop_
_entity_poly.entity_id
_entity_poly.type
_entity_poly.pdbx_seq_one_letter_code
_entity_poly.pdbx_strand_id
1 'polypeptide(L)'
;MNLLKKEVLSQIPKVQEEIKSLISEKGSEKISDVTVAQAYSGLRGIKAFVCDTSSVSADKGLIIRGIPLLEITHISPEEVFFLLLTSRLPDEKELEDLKRDFSEYVKVPDYVWNVLSAMPKNSHPMTMFNTAILAMQGDSVF
;
A
#
# COMPACT_ATOMS: atom_id res chain seq x y z
N MET A 1 13.54 16.74 3.36
CA MET A 1 13.10 15.37 3.68
C MET A 1 11.95 15.48 4.66
N ASN A 2 10.73 15.16 4.19
CA ASN A 2 9.49 15.22 4.97
C ASN A 2 9.56 14.29 6.21
N LEU A 3 8.68 14.53 7.18
CA LEU A 3 8.66 13.83 8.47
C LEU A 3 8.35 12.34 8.27
N LEU A 4 7.41 12.01 7.39
CA LEU A 4 7.07 10.63 7.03
C LEU A 4 8.30 9.83 6.55
N LYS A 5 9.10 10.37 5.63
CA LYS A 5 10.29 9.66 5.13
C LYS A 5 11.31 9.41 6.22
N LYS A 6 11.48 10.35 7.16
CA LYS A 6 12.38 10.15 8.32
C LYS A 6 11.88 9.02 9.22
N GLU A 7 10.57 8.99 9.51
CA GLU A 7 9.95 7.94 10.31
C GLU A 7 10.16 6.57 9.66
N VAL A 8 9.80 6.43 8.39
CA VAL A 8 9.97 5.17 7.63
C VAL A 8 11.43 4.71 7.63
N LEU A 9 12.38 5.61 7.38
CA LEU A 9 13.82 5.29 7.40
C LEU A 9 14.30 4.76 8.75
N SER A 10 13.71 5.24 9.86
CA SER A 10 14.04 4.77 11.21
C SER A 10 13.51 3.36 11.51
N GLN A 11 12.45 2.93 10.81
CA GLN A 11 11.80 1.63 11.01
C GLN A 11 12.40 0.53 10.14
N ILE A 12 12.87 0.86 8.94
CA ILE A 12 13.42 -0.12 7.98
C ILE A 12 14.46 -1.06 8.61
N PRO A 13 15.49 -0.60 9.36
CA PRO A 13 16.48 -1.50 9.93
C PRO A 13 15.89 -2.50 10.93
N LYS A 14 14.90 -2.08 11.72
CA LYS A 14 14.23 -2.93 12.72
C LYS A 14 13.45 -4.05 12.04
N VAL A 15 12.65 -3.69 11.03
CA VAL A 15 11.88 -4.67 10.24
C VAL A 15 12.81 -5.63 9.49
N GLN A 16 13.93 -5.14 8.95
CA GLN A 16 14.93 -5.99 8.31
C GLN A 16 15.55 -6.99 9.30
N GLU A 17 15.83 -6.57 10.53
CA GLU A 17 16.34 -7.44 11.58
C GLU A 17 15.30 -8.48 12.01
N GLU A 18 14.05 -8.07 12.22
CA GLU A 18 12.93 -8.97 12.53
C GLU A 18 12.74 -10.05 11.47
N ILE A 19 12.75 -9.68 10.18
CA ILE A 19 12.65 -10.63 9.06
C ILE A 19 13.83 -11.60 9.05
N LYS A 20 15.06 -11.10 9.24
CA LYS A 20 16.26 -11.95 9.28
C LYS A 20 16.20 -12.96 10.42
N SER A 21 15.79 -12.51 11.61
CA SER A 21 15.63 -13.38 12.78
C SER A 21 14.55 -14.44 12.54
N LEU A 22 13.39 -14.04 11.99
CA LEU A 22 12.31 -14.97 11.67
C LEU A 22 12.74 -16.06 10.68
N ILE A 23 13.47 -15.69 9.63
CA ILE A 23 14.00 -16.65 8.65
C ILE A 23 15.07 -17.55 9.28
N SER A 24 15.94 -16.99 10.14
CA SER A 24 16.96 -17.78 10.83
C SER A 24 16.37 -18.80 11.81
N GLU A 25 15.29 -18.45 12.50
CA GLU A 25 14.65 -19.30 13.50
C GLU A 25 13.68 -20.32 12.89
N LYS A 26 12.94 -19.91 11.85
CA LYS A 26 11.77 -20.66 11.35
C LYS A 26 11.75 -20.83 9.82
N GLY A 27 12.85 -20.57 9.12
CA GLY A 27 12.88 -20.59 7.65
C GLY A 27 12.53 -21.95 7.02
N SER A 28 12.73 -23.06 7.73
CA SER A 28 12.35 -24.40 7.28
C SER A 28 10.95 -24.84 7.73
N GLU A 29 10.23 -24.02 8.49
CA GLU A 29 8.89 -24.35 8.98
C GLU A 29 7.86 -24.28 7.87
N LYS A 30 6.95 -25.26 7.87
CA LYS A 30 5.92 -25.38 6.85
C LYS A 30 4.74 -24.45 7.16
N ILE A 31 4.50 -23.47 6.28
CA ILE A 31 3.39 -22.51 6.44
C ILE A 31 2.08 -22.95 5.78
N SER A 32 2.15 -23.82 4.76
CA SER A 32 0.98 -24.30 4.01
C SER A 32 1.28 -25.63 3.31
N ASP A 33 0.23 -26.43 3.11
CA ASP A 33 0.20 -27.57 2.19
C ASP A 33 -0.37 -27.13 0.82
N VAL A 34 0.03 -27.83 -0.25
CA VAL A 34 -0.43 -27.56 -1.61
C VAL A 34 -0.95 -28.83 -2.25
N THR A 35 -2.18 -28.79 -2.77
CA THR A 35 -2.82 -29.87 -3.52
C THR A 35 -2.92 -29.54 -5.01
N VAL A 36 -3.11 -30.58 -5.85
CA VAL A 36 -3.31 -30.41 -7.31
C VAL A 36 -4.51 -29.50 -7.61
N ALA A 37 -5.62 -29.66 -6.89
CA ALA A 37 -6.80 -28.82 -7.07
C ALA A 37 -6.51 -27.34 -6.79
N GLN A 38 -5.69 -27.04 -5.78
CA GLN A 38 -5.33 -25.67 -5.45
C GLN A 38 -4.48 -25.01 -6.54
N ALA A 39 -3.62 -25.78 -7.22
CA ALA A 39 -2.84 -25.30 -8.36
C ALA A 39 -3.73 -24.82 -9.52
N TYR A 40 -4.83 -25.51 -9.81
CA TYR A 40 -5.78 -25.11 -10.85
C TYR A 40 -6.81 -24.05 -10.40
N SER A 41 -6.94 -23.80 -9.09
CA SER A 41 -7.91 -22.85 -8.54
C SER A 41 -7.36 -21.42 -8.34
N GLY A 42 -6.12 -21.16 -8.76
CA GLY A 42 -5.45 -19.88 -8.52
C GLY A 42 -5.03 -19.69 -7.05
N LEU A 43 -4.41 -20.71 -6.45
CA LEU A 43 -3.86 -20.67 -5.08
C LEU A 43 -4.90 -20.52 -3.95
N ARG A 44 -6.15 -20.91 -4.17
CA ARG A 44 -7.20 -20.79 -3.16
C ARG A 44 -6.82 -21.52 -1.86
N GLY A 45 -6.80 -20.77 -0.76
CA GLY A 45 -6.49 -21.30 0.58
C GLY A 45 -5.00 -21.56 0.85
N ILE A 46 -4.10 -21.17 -0.06
CA ILE A 46 -2.65 -21.27 0.14
C ILE A 46 -2.13 -19.96 0.74
N LYS A 47 -1.34 -20.06 1.80
CA LYS A 47 -0.57 -18.93 2.32
C LYS A 47 0.69 -18.75 1.45
N ALA A 48 0.68 -17.76 0.56
CA ALA A 48 1.69 -17.62 -0.49
C ALA A 48 2.63 -16.42 -0.34
N PHE A 49 2.20 -15.35 0.33
CA PHE A 49 2.97 -14.12 0.48
C PHE A 49 2.70 -13.44 1.81
N VAL A 50 3.63 -12.57 2.21
CA VAL A 50 3.53 -11.73 3.40
C VAL A 50 2.91 -10.39 3.01
N CYS A 51 1.96 -9.92 3.82
CA CYS A 51 1.35 -8.60 3.70
C CYS A 51 1.30 -7.96 5.10
N ASP A 52 2.20 -7.01 5.36
CA ASP A 52 2.36 -6.44 6.71
C ASP A 52 1.39 -5.29 7.00
N THR A 53 0.75 -4.75 5.97
CA THR A 53 -0.09 -3.55 6.09
C THR A 53 -1.48 -3.85 6.64
N SER A 54 -2.03 -5.03 6.33
CA SER A 54 -3.38 -5.40 6.74
C SER A 54 -3.59 -6.92 6.78
N SER A 55 -4.59 -7.33 7.55
CA SER A 55 -5.06 -8.71 7.61
C SER A 55 -6.59 -8.76 7.71
N VAL A 56 -7.18 -9.91 7.43
CA VAL A 56 -8.64 -10.10 7.51
C VAL A 56 -8.93 -11.23 8.49
N SER A 57 -9.80 -10.94 9.46
CA SER A 57 -10.35 -11.86 10.44
C SER A 57 -11.82 -12.17 10.10
N ALA A 58 -12.26 -13.41 10.33
CA ALA A 58 -13.66 -13.78 10.17
C ALA A 58 -14.59 -13.03 11.14
N ASP A 59 -14.10 -12.73 12.35
CA ASP A 59 -14.90 -12.13 13.42
C ASP A 59 -14.86 -10.60 13.38
N LYS A 60 -13.67 -10.03 13.09
CA LYS A 60 -13.41 -8.58 13.16
C LYS A 60 -13.37 -7.89 11.80
N GLY A 61 -13.39 -8.63 10.70
CA GLY A 61 -13.24 -8.08 9.35
C GLY A 61 -11.81 -7.59 9.08
N LEU A 62 -11.68 -6.47 8.36
CA LEU A 62 -10.39 -5.88 7.99
C LEU A 62 -9.70 -5.28 9.23
N ILE A 63 -8.42 -5.59 9.38
CA ILE A 63 -7.54 -5.05 10.42
C ILE A 63 -6.36 -4.38 9.71
N ILE A 64 -6.16 -3.08 9.95
CA ILE A 64 -5.08 -2.28 9.35
C ILE A 64 -4.02 -2.05 10.43
N ARG A 65 -2.80 -2.54 10.20
CA ARG A 65 -1.67 -2.43 11.16
C ARG A 65 -2.06 -2.75 12.62
N GLY A 66 -2.87 -3.78 12.81
CA GLY A 66 -3.33 -4.24 14.13
C GLY A 66 -4.60 -3.57 14.66
N ILE A 67 -5.14 -2.56 13.97
CA ILE A 67 -6.34 -1.82 14.38
C ILE A 67 -7.55 -2.27 13.53
N PRO A 68 -8.64 -2.78 14.12
CA PRO A 68 -9.85 -3.11 13.37
C PRO A 68 -10.41 -1.90 12.63
N LEU A 69 -10.83 -2.08 11.37
CA LEU A 69 -11.29 -0.98 10.51
C LEU A 69 -12.43 -0.17 11.15
N LEU A 70 -13.34 -0.86 11.83
CA LEU A 70 -14.49 -0.22 12.48
C LEU A 70 -14.10 0.76 13.60
N GLU A 71 -12.88 0.65 14.16
CA GLU A 71 -12.38 1.55 15.20
C GLU A 71 -11.78 2.84 14.61
N ILE A 72 -11.41 2.84 13.32
CA ILE A 72 -10.68 3.93 12.65
C ILE A 72 -11.45 4.54 11.48
N THR A 73 -12.77 4.33 11.38
CA THR A 73 -13.58 4.90 10.29
C THR A 73 -13.64 6.42 10.26
N HIS A 74 -13.17 7.08 11.33
CA HIS A 74 -13.21 8.53 11.50
C HIS A 74 -11.92 9.23 11.07
N ILE A 75 -10.84 8.48 10.80
CA ILE A 75 -9.55 9.06 10.41
C ILE A 75 -9.51 9.36 8.91
N SER A 76 -8.71 10.35 8.51
CA SER A 76 -8.56 10.77 7.12
C SER A 76 -7.72 9.77 6.28
N PRO A 77 -7.85 9.77 4.95
CA PRO A 77 -7.01 8.96 4.07
C PRO A 77 -5.51 9.19 4.26
N GLU A 78 -5.08 10.42 4.58
CA GLU A 78 -3.70 10.77 4.87
C GLU A 78 -3.21 10.11 6.17
N GLU A 79 -4.06 10.06 7.20
CA GLU A 79 -3.76 9.32 8.44
C GLU A 79 -3.71 7.81 8.19
N VAL A 80 -4.60 7.26 7.37
CA VAL A 80 -4.55 5.86 6.94
C VAL A 80 -3.23 5.57 6.21
N PHE A 81 -2.82 6.44 5.28
CA PHE A 81 -1.57 6.28 4.53
C PHE A 81 -0.35 6.29 5.47
N PHE A 82 -0.32 7.23 6.42
CA PHE A 82 0.74 7.30 7.42
C PHE A 82 0.76 6.03 8.29
N LEU A 83 -0.41 5.56 8.74
CA LEU A 83 -0.55 4.32 9.50
C LEU A 83 -0.01 3.12 8.72
N LEU A 84 -0.40 2.96 7.45
CA LEU A 84 0.04 1.85 6.61
C LEU A 84 1.56 1.79 6.47
N LEU A 85 2.24 2.93 6.42
CA LEU A 85 3.70 3.00 6.25
C LEU A 85 4.49 2.91 7.57
N THR A 86 3.94 3.39 8.67
CA THR A 86 4.68 3.58 9.94
C THR A 86 4.13 2.76 11.10
N SER A 87 3.03 2.05 10.92
CA SER A 87 2.33 1.28 11.95
C SER A 87 1.82 2.10 13.15
N ARG A 88 1.75 3.44 13.03
CA ARG A 88 1.13 4.33 14.03
C ARG A 88 0.37 5.47 13.36
N LEU A 89 -0.53 6.12 14.10
CA LEU A 89 -1.15 7.36 13.64
C LEU A 89 -0.15 8.52 13.70
N PRO A 90 -0.24 9.51 12.78
CA PRO A 90 0.58 10.70 12.83
C PRO A 90 0.13 11.63 13.96
N ASP A 91 1.03 12.49 14.44
CA ASP A 91 0.63 13.67 15.19
C ASP A 91 0.14 14.81 14.25
N GLU A 92 -0.37 15.91 14.83
CA GLU A 92 -0.88 17.05 14.05
C GLU A 92 0.18 17.64 13.09
N LYS A 93 1.45 17.72 13.52
CA LYS A 93 2.53 18.30 12.71
C LYS A 93 2.92 17.38 11.57
N GLU A 94 2.95 16.07 11.81
CA GLU A 94 3.21 15.07 10.79
C GLU A 94 2.09 15.00 9.75
N LEU A 95 0.84 15.13 10.19
CA LEU A 95 -0.30 15.17 9.29
C LEU A 95 -0.30 16.43 8.42
N GLU A 96 0.00 17.59 9.00
CA GLU A 96 0.15 18.85 8.24
C GLU A 96 1.30 18.78 7.24
N ASP A 97 2.45 18.23 7.63
CA ASP A 97 3.59 18.04 6.73
C ASP A 97 3.25 17.11 5.56
N LEU A 98 2.53 16.01 5.82
CA LEU A 98 2.08 15.07 4.79
C LEU A 98 1.09 15.72 3.82
N LYS A 99 0.11 16.48 4.33
CA LYS A 99 -0.86 17.20 3.49
C LYS A 99 -0.20 18.25 2.60
N ARG A 100 0.78 18.97 3.14
CA ARG A 100 1.59 19.91 2.35
C ARG A 100 2.34 19.17 1.25
N ASP A 101 3.00 18.08 1.58
CA ASP A 101 3.75 17.27 0.60
C ASP A 101 2.83 16.79 -0.54
N PHE A 102 1.64 16.26 -0.23
CA PHE A 102 0.66 15.87 -1.26
C PHE A 102 0.22 17.05 -2.14
N SER A 103 0.05 18.24 -1.56
CA SER A 103 -0.33 19.43 -2.32
C SER A 103 0.74 19.87 -3.33
N GLU A 104 2.03 19.62 -3.02
CA GLU A 104 3.15 19.94 -3.93
C GLU A 104 3.14 19.07 -5.20
N TYR A 105 2.62 17.83 -5.10
CA TYR A 105 2.61 16.86 -6.20
C TYR A 105 1.26 16.72 -6.92
N VAL A 106 0.30 17.63 -6.69
CA VAL A 106 -1.06 17.52 -7.27
C VAL A 106 -1.10 17.81 -8.79
N LYS A 107 -0.06 18.46 -9.33
CA LYS A 107 -0.06 18.92 -10.73
C LYS A 107 0.18 17.75 -11.68
N VAL A 108 -0.85 17.42 -12.46
CA VAL A 108 -0.75 16.44 -13.56
C VAL A 108 -0.18 17.12 -14.82
N PRO A 109 0.84 16.54 -15.48
CA PRO A 109 1.40 17.09 -16.72
C PRO A 109 0.40 17.18 -17.87
N ASP A 110 0.53 18.21 -18.71
CA ASP A 110 -0.40 18.47 -19.82
C ASP A 110 -0.48 17.32 -20.84
N TYR A 111 0.62 16.59 -21.04
CA TYR A 111 0.64 15.46 -21.98
C TYR A 111 -0.31 14.33 -21.55
N VAL A 112 -0.57 14.15 -20.25
CA VAL A 112 -1.49 13.13 -19.74
C VAL A 112 -2.92 13.47 -20.15
N TRP A 113 -3.31 14.75 -20.02
CA TRP A 113 -4.62 15.24 -20.44
C TRP A 113 -4.81 15.12 -21.95
N ASN A 114 -3.75 15.36 -22.74
CA ASN A 114 -3.80 15.17 -24.19
C ASN A 114 -4.07 13.71 -24.58
N VAL A 115 -3.41 12.76 -23.91
CA VAL A 115 -3.66 11.31 -24.10
C VAL A 115 -5.10 10.97 -23.78
N LEU A 116 -5.62 11.42 -22.63
CA LEU A 116 -7.00 11.17 -22.23
C LEU A 116 -8.02 11.79 -23.20
N SER A 117 -7.75 13.01 -23.67
CA SER A 117 -8.63 13.73 -24.60
C SER A 117 -8.69 13.09 -25.98
N ALA A 118 -7.64 12.35 -26.37
CA ALA A 118 -7.59 11.61 -27.64
C ALA A 118 -8.35 10.28 -27.59
N MET A 119 -8.73 9.79 -26.40
CA MET A 119 -9.47 8.54 -26.27
C MET A 119 -10.91 8.68 -26.77
N PRO A 120 -11.52 7.61 -27.33
CA PRO A 120 -12.93 7.61 -27.68
C PRO A 120 -13.84 8.02 -26.52
N LYS A 121 -14.91 8.78 -26.79
CA LYS A 121 -15.85 9.25 -25.75
C LYS A 121 -16.55 8.13 -24.98
N ASN A 122 -16.62 6.93 -25.54
CA ASN A 122 -17.19 5.73 -24.91
C ASN A 122 -16.12 4.83 -24.26
N SER A 123 -14.90 5.33 -24.08
CA SER A 123 -13.85 4.59 -23.38
C SER A 123 -14.26 4.29 -21.95
N HIS A 124 -13.95 3.07 -21.49
CA HIS A 124 -14.26 2.67 -20.13
C HIS A 124 -13.42 3.49 -19.11
N PRO A 125 -13.99 4.01 -18.01
CA PRO A 125 -13.27 4.86 -17.06
C PRO A 125 -12.01 4.21 -16.48
N MET A 126 -12.04 2.90 -16.19
CA MET A 126 -10.84 2.18 -15.71
C MET A 126 -9.73 2.10 -16.76
N THR A 127 -10.07 2.01 -18.04
CA THR A 127 -9.08 2.04 -19.13
C THR A 127 -8.44 3.43 -19.18
N MET A 128 -9.25 4.49 -19.14
CA MET A 128 -8.76 5.86 -19.11
C MET A 128 -7.85 6.11 -17.89
N PHE A 129 -8.29 5.71 -16.70
CA PHE A 129 -7.52 5.88 -15.47
C PHE A 129 -6.17 5.16 -15.53
N ASN A 130 -6.15 3.88 -15.93
CA ASN A 130 -4.91 3.13 -16.06
C ASN A 130 -3.96 3.77 -17.10
N THR A 131 -4.50 4.18 -18.25
CA THR A 131 -3.72 4.88 -19.27
C THR A 131 -3.13 6.19 -18.76
N ALA A 132 -3.87 6.97 -17.96
CA ALA A 132 -3.36 8.19 -17.34
C ALA A 132 -2.18 7.92 -16.40
N ILE A 133 -2.29 6.90 -15.53
CA ILE A 133 -1.21 6.50 -14.63
C ILE A 133 0.01 6.03 -15.43
N LEU A 134 -0.19 5.21 -16.46
CA LEU A 134 0.90 4.73 -17.32
C LEU A 134 1.57 5.87 -18.10
N ALA A 135 0.82 6.87 -18.56
CA ALA A 135 1.39 8.03 -19.23
C ALA A 135 2.34 8.80 -18.32
N MET A 136 2.01 8.93 -17.02
CA MET A 136 2.85 9.61 -16.03
C MET A 136 4.17 8.90 -15.71
N GLN A 137 4.39 7.68 -16.21
CA GLN A 137 5.60 6.90 -15.94
C GLN A 137 6.89 7.61 -16.41
N GLY A 138 6.81 8.47 -17.43
CA GLY A 138 7.95 9.24 -17.93
C GLY A 138 8.61 10.16 -16.88
N ASP A 139 7.87 10.56 -15.85
CA ASP A 139 8.35 11.41 -14.75
C ASP A 139 8.81 10.60 -13.52
N SER A 140 8.96 9.28 -13.65
CA SER A 140 9.41 8.39 -12.56
C SER A 140 10.82 8.73 -12.08
N VAL A 141 10.99 8.82 -10.76
CA VAL A 141 12.27 9.12 -10.07
C VAL A 141 12.78 7.97 -9.18
N PHE A 142 12.17 6.79 -9.29
CA PHE A 142 12.64 5.55 -8.65
C PHE A 142 13.91 5.04 -9.33
#